data_AF-A0A8J4FZE4-F1
#
_entry.id   AF-A0A8J4FZE4-F1
#
_cell.length_a   1.000
_cell.length_b   1.000
_cell.length_c   1.000
_cell.angle_alpha   90.00
_cell.angle_beta   90.00
_cell.angle_gamma   90.00
#
_symmetry.space_group_name_H-M   'P 1'
#
loop_
_entity.id
_entity.type
_entity.pdbx_description
1 polymer ?
#
loop_
_entity_poly.entity_id
_entity_poly.type
_entity_poly.pdbx_seq_one_letter_code
_entity_poly.pdbx_strand_id
1 'polypeptide(L)'
;MRPSATAGSDVCLCNINFIYITLTMQRREGLVHTPQQLAYVGDAVWSLHVRCKYLSPPKNFASYRTAAERHVNAARQSYYLDRLLAGGWRLSPEEARLVHWAKREMSDPRFRPKYSAAGGQQGTYRNATAFEAVIGHLSLEDPPRLQKLLQHLEPHLDANDARDAKQ
;
A
#
# COMPACT_ATOMS: atom_id res chain seq x y z
N MET A 1 14.14 43.16 -11.22
CA MET A 1 14.99 42.05 -10.71
C MET A 1 14.08 41.02 -10.06
N ARG A 2 13.89 39.85 -10.68
CA ARG A 2 13.25 38.68 -10.05
C ARG A 2 14.37 37.80 -9.49
N PRO A 3 14.27 37.24 -8.27
CA PRO A 3 15.20 36.22 -7.86
C PRO A 3 14.91 34.94 -8.64
N SER A 4 15.99 34.32 -9.14
CA SER A 4 16.02 33.03 -9.78
C SER A 4 15.62 31.93 -8.80
N ALA A 5 14.62 31.13 -9.15
CA ALA A 5 14.34 29.88 -8.47
C ALA A 5 15.46 28.89 -8.81
N THR A 6 16.41 28.74 -7.91
CA THR A 6 17.32 27.59 -7.91
C THR A 6 16.47 26.35 -7.64
N ALA A 7 16.44 25.43 -8.60
CA ALA A 7 15.87 24.10 -8.47
C ALA A 7 16.64 23.32 -7.40
N GLY A 8 16.24 23.48 -6.15
CA GLY A 8 16.56 22.56 -5.08
C GLY A 8 15.71 21.31 -5.28
N SER A 9 16.37 20.17 -5.43
CA SER A 9 15.77 18.85 -5.33
C SER A 9 15.28 18.63 -3.90
N ASP A 10 14.18 19.28 -3.52
CA ASP A 10 13.43 18.97 -2.31
C ASP A 10 12.63 17.70 -2.58
N VAL A 11 13.35 16.58 -2.64
CA VAL A 11 12.76 15.29 -2.26
C VAL A 11 12.38 15.51 -0.81
N CYS A 12 11.11 15.89 -0.58
CA CYS A 12 10.50 15.89 0.73
C CYS A 12 10.52 14.44 1.18
N LEU A 13 11.68 13.99 1.68
CA LEU A 13 11.82 12.78 2.43
C LEU A 13 10.84 12.97 3.56
N CYS A 14 9.67 12.36 3.43
CA CYS A 14 8.76 12.12 4.52
C CYS A 14 9.47 11.11 5.44
N ASN A 15 10.61 11.52 6.01
CA ASN A 15 11.27 10.98 7.17
C ASN A 15 10.40 11.38 8.38
N ILE A 16 9.09 11.16 8.29
CA ILE A 16 8.29 10.92 9.47
C ILE A 16 8.86 9.60 9.97
N ASN A 17 9.77 9.70 10.93
CA ASN A 17 10.22 8.59 11.75
C ASN A 17 9.05 7.60 11.91
N PHE A 18 9.16 6.46 11.20
CA PHE A 18 8.22 5.34 11.24
C PHE A 18 7.96 4.86 12.69
N ILE A 19 8.81 5.32 13.62
CA ILE A 19 8.68 5.36 15.08
C ILE A 19 7.25 5.70 15.56
N TYR A 20 6.47 6.56 14.88
CA TYR A 20 5.11 6.90 15.35
C TYR A 20 4.01 5.86 15.02
N ILE A 21 4.20 4.96 14.05
CA ILE A 21 3.31 3.79 13.90
C ILE A 21 3.62 2.75 15.00
N THR A 22 4.87 2.74 15.49
CA THR A 22 5.33 1.82 16.54
C THR A 22 4.78 2.14 17.94
N LEU A 23 4.19 3.31 18.17
CA LEU A 23 3.52 3.61 19.43
C LEU A 23 2.21 2.82 19.56
N THR A 24 2.36 1.59 20.05
CA THR A 24 1.36 0.71 20.68
C THR A 24 0.37 -0.07 19.79
N MET A 25 0.83 -0.63 18.67
CA MET A 25 0.23 -1.88 18.17
C MET A 25 0.92 -3.09 18.81
N GLN A 26 0.95 -3.16 20.15
CA GLN A 26 1.43 -4.35 20.84
C GLN A 26 0.46 -5.49 20.57
N ARG A 27 0.91 -6.47 19.77
CA ARG A 27 0.24 -7.76 19.63
C ARG A 27 -0.06 -8.30 21.03
N ARG A 28 -1.32 -8.65 21.30
CA ARG A 28 -1.64 -9.52 22.44
C ARG A 28 -1.06 -10.89 22.11
N GLU A 29 -0.09 -11.35 22.90
CA GLU A 29 0.55 -12.66 22.71
C GLU A 29 -0.52 -13.76 22.52
N GLY A 30 -0.33 -14.60 21.50
CA GLY A 30 -1.23 -15.73 21.20
C GLY A 30 -2.38 -15.45 20.23
N LEU A 31 -2.60 -14.21 19.77
CA LEU A 31 -3.62 -13.93 18.76
C LEU A 31 -3.10 -14.18 17.34
N VAL A 32 -3.72 -15.11 16.61
CA VAL A 32 -3.48 -15.36 15.18
C VAL A 32 -4.52 -14.56 14.38
N HIS A 33 -4.06 -13.64 13.54
CA HIS A 33 -4.93 -12.82 12.71
C HIS A 33 -5.21 -13.50 11.36
N THR A 34 -6.45 -13.40 10.88
CA THR A 34 -6.80 -13.82 9.52
C THR A 34 -6.26 -12.82 8.49
N PRO A 35 -6.06 -13.22 7.22
CA PRO A 35 -5.68 -12.31 6.15
C PRO A 35 -6.61 -11.13 6.03
N GLN A 36 -7.92 -11.32 6.23
CA GLN A 36 -8.88 -10.22 6.17
C GLN A 36 -8.70 -9.21 7.33
N GLN A 37 -8.38 -9.68 8.54
CA GLN A 37 -8.06 -8.79 9.66
C GLN A 37 -6.76 -8.02 9.42
N LEU A 38 -5.75 -8.69 8.86
CA LEU A 38 -4.49 -8.04 8.48
C LEU A 38 -4.69 -7.04 7.35
N ALA A 39 -5.49 -7.38 6.33
CA ALA A 39 -5.82 -6.50 5.23
C ALA A 39 -6.56 -5.25 5.69
N TYR A 40 -7.48 -5.38 6.65
CA TYR A 40 -8.16 -4.23 7.26
C TYR A 40 -7.17 -3.22 7.87
N VAL A 41 -6.16 -3.69 8.61
CA VAL A 41 -5.10 -2.81 9.15
C VAL A 41 -4.21 -2.28 8.02
N GLY A 42 -3.85 -3.15 7.08
CA GLY A 42 -2.97 -2.81 5.97
C GLY A 42 -3.51 -1.75 5.03
N ASP A 43 -4.82 -1.74 4.75
CA ASP A 43 -5.48 -0.69 3.95
C ASP A 43 -5.31 0.68 4.62
N ALA A 44 -5.49 0.77 5.94
CA ALA A 44 -5.28 2.01 6.68
C ALA A 44 -3.82 2.47 6.65
N VAL A 45 -2.87 1.55 6.83
CA VAL A 45 -1.43 1.84 6.79
C VAL A 45 -0.99 2.30 5.39
N TRP A 46 -1.44 1.60 4.35
CA TRP A 46 -1.16 1.97 2.96
C TRP A 46 -1.75 3.34 2.61
N SER A 47 -3.02 3.55 2.96
CA SER A 47 -3.71 4.82 2.75
C SER A 47 -3.00 5.97 3.45
N LEU A 48 -2.52 5.77 4.67
CA LEU A 48 -1.75 6.78 5.40
C LEU A 48 -0.43 7.09 4.68
N HIS A 49 0.34 6.07 4.31
CA HIS A 49 1.60 6.23 3.58
C HIS A 49 1.42 7.06 2.30
N VAL A 50 0.44 6.68 1.46
CA VAL A 50 0.11 7.40 0.22
C VAL A 50 -0.29 8.84 0.53
N ARG A 51 -1.22 9.07 1.45
CA ARG A 51 -1.68 10.44 1.79
C ARG A 51 -0.54 11.32 2.28
N CYS A 52 0.38 10.78 3.08
CA CYS A 52 1.57 11.49 3.55
C CYS A 52 2.52 11.85 2.39
N LYS A 53 2.75 10.94 1.43
CA LYS A 53 3.57 11.21 0.24
C LYS A 53 3.02 12.39 -0.58
N TYR A 54 1.70 12.45 -0.79
CA TYR A 54 1.08 13.47 -1.66
C TYR A 54 0.67 14.76 -0.95
N LEU A 55 0.85 14.85 0.37
CA LEU A 55 0.54 16.04 1.17
C LEU A 55 1.44 17.24 0.82
N SER A 56 2.61 16.98 0.22
CA SER A 56 3.52 18.00 -0.30
C SER A 56 3.57 17.97 -1.84
N PRO A 57 3.71 19.12 -2.53
CA PRO A 57 3.59 20.48 -2.01
C PRO A 57 2.14 20.85 -1.63
N PRO A 58 1.91 22.01 -0.98
CA PRO A 58 0.58 22.49 -0.64
C PRO A 58 -0.38 22.56 -1.85
N LYS A 59 -1.53 21.91 -1.75
CA LYS A 59 -2.60 21.85 -2.75
C LYS A 59 -3.98 22.01 -2.08
N ASN A 60 -5.03 22.15 -2.89
CA ASN A 60 -6.39 22.06 -2.39
C ASN A 60 -6.76 20.61 -1.99
N PHE A 61 -7.75 20.45 -1.11
CA PHE A 61 -8.15 19.14 -0.58
C PHE A 61 -8.56 18.13 -1.67
N ALA A 62 -9.27 18.59 -2.71
CA ALA A 62 -9.68 17.73 -3.82
C ALA A 62 -8.47 17.13 -4.53
N SER A 63 -7.39 17.90 -4.69
CA SER A 63 -6.14 17.44 -5.33
C SER A 63 -5.43 16.39 -4.48
N TYR A 64 -5.38 16.55 -3.16
CA TYR A 64 -4.81 15.51 -2.27
C TYR A 64 -5.61 14.22 -2.35
N ARG A 65 -6.94 14.31 -2.29
CA ARG A 65 -7.83 13.16 -2.38
C ARG A 65 -7.66 12.43 -3.71
N THR A 66 -7.71 13.16 -4.83
CA THR A 66 -7.54 12.58 -6.17
C THR A 66 -6.16 11.96 -6.36
N ALA A 67 -5.10 12.59 -5.85
CA ALA A 67 -3.77 11.99 -5.86
C ALA A 67 -3.78 10.66 -5.09
N ALA A 68 -4.29 10.63 -3.86
CA ALA A 68 -4.32 9.40 -3.07
C ALA A 68 -5.20 8.29 -3.70
N GLU A 69 -6.37 8.64 -4.25
CA GLU A 69 -7.32 7.70 -4.90
C GLU A 69 -6.68 6.92 -6.06
N ARG A 70 -5.69 7.50 -6.74
CA ARG A 70 -4.92 6.83 -7.81
C ARG A 70 -4.06 5.67 -7.32
N HIS A 71 -3.80 5.56 -6.01
CA HIS A 71 -2.94 4.50 -5.47
C HIS A 71 -3.66 3.56 -4.50
N VAL A 72 -4.78 3.98 -3.90
CA VAL A 72 -5.50 3.18 -2.88
C VAL A 72 -6.61 2.31 -3.45
N ASN A 73 -7.00 2.45 -4.71
CA ASN A 73 -8.02 1.57 -5.30
C ASN A 73 -7.49 0.15 -5.58
N ALA A 74 -8.38 -0.84 -5.57
CA ALA A 74 -8.03 -2.25 -5.70
C ALA A 74 -7.24 -2.58 -6.99
N ALA A 75 -7.53 -1.92 -8.12
CA ALA A 75 -6.80 -2.14 -9.37
C ALA A 75 -5.32 -1.75 -9.23
N ARG A 76 -5.05 -0.64 -8.56
CA ARG A 76 -3.70 -0.12 -8.37
C ARG A 76 -2.95 -0.91 -7.29
N GLN A 77 -3.62 -1.29 -6.21
CA GLN A 77 -3.05 -2.19 -5.20
C GLN A 77 -2.70 -3.57 -5.78
N SER A 78 -3.55 -4.13 -6.66
CA SER A 78 -3.23 -5.36 -7.40
C SER A 78 -1.96 -5.19 -8.23
N TYR A 79 -1.83 -4.07 -8.94
CA TYR A 79 -0.63 -3.77 -9.73
C TYR A 79 0.62 -3.69 -8.85
N TYR A 80 0.57 -3.05 -7.68
CA TYR A 80 1.73 -2.99 -6.78
C TYR A 80 2.16 -4.36 -6.26
N LEU A 81 1.21 -5.26 -5.97
CA LEU A 81 1.56 -6.65 -5.64
C LEU A 81 2.28 -7.34 -6.79
N ASP A 82 1.77 -7.22 -8.01
CA ASP A 82 2.40 -7.82 -9.19
C ASP A 82 3.81 -7.27 -9.41
N ARG A 83 4.01 -5.95 -9.18
CA ARG A 83 5.33 -5.32 -9.23
C ARG A 83 6.27 -5.81 -8.13
N LEU A 84 5.80 -6.03 -6.91
CA LEU A 84 6.62 -6.61 -5.84
C LEU A 84 7.09 -8.02 -6.22
N LEU A 85 6.16 -8.86 -6.67
CA LEU A 85 6.45 -10.25 -7.01
C LEU A 85 7.38 -10.38 -8.22
N ALA A 86 7.28 -9.48 -9.20
CA ALA A 86 8.14 -9.47 -10.39
C ALA A 86 9.43 -8.65 -10.23
N GLY A 87 9.45 -7.67 -9.31
CA GLY A 87 10.48 -6.63 -9.19
C GLY A 87 11.70 -6.99 -8.36
N GLY A 88 11.87 -8.27 -8.02
CA GLY A 88 13.01 -8.76 -7.23
C GLY A 88 12.86 -8.62 -5.72
N TRP A 89 11.70 -8.14 -5.22
CA TRP A 89 11.39 -8.19 -3.79
C TRP A 89 11.27 -9.64 -3.34
N ARG A 90 12.10 -10.04 -2.37
CA ARG A 90 12.11 -11.40 -1.84
C ARG A 90 11.18 -11.50 -0.64
N LEU A 91 10.03 -12.15 -0.85
CA LEU A 91 9.13 -12.51 0.23
C LEU A 91 9.81 -13.52 1.17
N SER A 92 9.64 -13.32 2.47
CA SER A 92 9.93 -14.34 3.46
C SER A 92 8.96 -15.53 3.28
N PRO A 93 9.29 -16.72 3.80
CA PRO A 93 8.37 -17.85 3.75
C PRO A 93 7.02 -17.56 4.39
N GLU A 94 6.98 -16.74 5.43
CA GLU A 94 5.75 -16.34 6.11
C GLU A 94 4.89 -15.40 5.25
N GLU A 95 5.50 -14.38 4.66
CA GLU A 95 4.81 -13.46 3.75
C GLU A 95 4.28 -14.18 2.52
N ALA A 96 5.06 -15.10 1.94
CA ALA A 96 4.62 -15.89 0.79
C ALA A 96 3.40 -16.76 1.15
N ARG A 97 3.42 -17.43 2.31
CA ARG A 97 2.25 -18.18 2.82
C ARG A 97 1.05 -17.28 3.02
N LEU A 98 1.25 -16.09 3.59
CA LEU A 98 0.18 -15.12 3.81
C LEU A 98 -0.44 -14.64 2.49
N VAL A 99 0.38 -14.31 1.48
CA VAL A 99 -0.10 -13.93 0.14
C VAL A 99 -0.95 -15.05 -0.47
N HIS A 100 -0.48 -16.29 -0.41
CA HIS A 100 -1.25 -17.44 -0.92
C HIS A 100 -2.54 -17.67 -0.14
N TRP A 101 -2.52 -17.52 1.18
CA TRP A 101 -3.70 -17.66 2.03
C TRP A 101 -4.74 -16.57 1.72
N ALA A 102 -4.34 -15.29 1.71
CA ALA A 102 -5.21 -14.16 1.39
C ALA A 102 -5.90 -14.33 0.03
N LYS A 103 -5.12 -14.68 -1.01
CA LYS A 103 -5.67 -14.92 -2.35
C LYS A 103 -6.62 -16.12 -2.38
N ARG A 104 -6.41 -17.15 -1.56
CA ARG A 104 -7.30 -18.32 -1.50
C ARG A 104 -8.60 -18.00 -0.76
N GLU A 105 -8.52 -17.28 0.35
CA GLU A 105 -9.70 -16.90 1.15
C GLU A 105 -10.65 -16.00 0.36
N MET A 106 -10.12 -15.04 -0.39
CA MET A 106 -10.92 -14.21 -1.30
C MET A 106 -11.45 -14.98 -2.53
N SER A 107 -11.10 -16.25 -2.71
CA SER A 107 -11.78 -17.12 -3.69
C SER A 107 -13.12 -17.66 -3.17
N ASP A 108 -13.42 -17.55 -1.88
CA ASP A 108 -14.70 -17.96 -1.32
C ASP A 108 -15.76 -16.84 -1.50
N PRO A 109 -16.94 -17.15 -2.06
CA PRO A 109 -18.01 -16.17 -2.29
C PRO A 109 -18.48 -15.40 -1.05
N ARG A 110 -18.31 -15.96 0.16
CA ARG A 110 -18.72 -15.32 1.43
C ARG A 110 -17.91 -14.06 1.76
N PHE A 111 -16.68 -13.99 1.26
CA PHE A 111 -15.76 -12.88 1.52
C PHE A 111 -15.65 -11.92 0.32
N ARG A 112 -16.48 -12.11 -0.71
CA ARG A 112 -16.54 -11.23 -1.88
C ARG A 112 -17.35 -9.96 -1.61
N PRO A 113 -16.88 -8.78 -2.03
CA PRO A 113 -17.76 -7.65 -2.24
C PRO A 113 -18.86 -8.02 -3.24
N LYS A 114 -20.13 -7.69 -2.96
CA LYS A 114 -21.29 -8.04 -3.83
C LYS A 114 -21.08 -7.64 -5.30
N TYR A 115 -20.34 -6.55 -5.55
CA TYR A 115 -20.03 -6.05 -6.90
C TYR A 115 -18.90 -6.80 -7.62
N SER A 116 -18.10 -7.63 -6.93
CA SER A 116 -17.00 -8.41 -7.52
C SER A 116 -17.44 -9.69 -8.24
N ALA A 117 -18.69 -10.11 -8.03
CA ALA A 117 -19.28 -11.28 -8.69
C ALA A 117 -19.68 -11.00 -10.16
N ALA A 118 -19.83 -9.72 -10.53
CA ALA A 118 -20.14 -9.30 -11.89
C ALA A 118 -18.86 -8.71 -12.54
N GLY A 119 -18.31 -9.39 -13.56
CA GLY A 119 -17.38 -8.74 -14.49
C GLY A 119 -15.88 -9.01 -14.34
N GLY A 120 -15.45 -10.18 -13.86
CA GLY A 120 -14.04 -10.63 -14.02
C GLY A 120 -13.00 -9.91 -13.15
N GLN A 121 -13.40 -9.00 -12.26
CA GLN A 121 -12.49 -8.25 -11.36
C GLN A 121 -12.03 -9.07 -10.15
N GLN A 122 -12.34 -10.35 -10.11
CA GLN A 122 -12.01 -11.25 -8.99
C GLN A 122 -10.51 -11.36 -8.74
N GLY A 123 -9.68 -11.39 -9.79
CA GLY A 123 -8.22 -11.41 -9.63
C GLY A 123 -7.69 -10.15 -8.95
N THR A 124 -8.26 -8.99 -9.30
CA THR A 124 -7.88 -7.69 -8.76
C THR A 124 -8.11 -7.59 -7.25
N TYR A 125 -9.32 -7.94 -6.77
CA TYR A 125 -9.60 -7.89 -5.33
C TYR A 125 -8.76 -8.90 -4.54
N ARG A 126 -8.55 -10.11 -5.07
CA ARG A 126 -7.68 -11.11 -4.42
C ARG A 126 -6.25 -10.61 -4.25
N ASN A 127 -5.73 -9.94 -5.27
CA ASN A 127 -4.39 -9.35 -5.23
C ASN A 127 -4.33 -8.13 -4.30
N ALA A 128 -5.32 -7.23 -4.35
CA ALA A 128 -5.39 -6.07 -3.46
C ALA A 128 -5.43 -6.51 -1.99
N THR A 129 -6.30 -7.44 -1.62
CA THR A 129 -6.38 -7.95 -0.24
C THR A 129 -5.09 -8.64 0.20
N ALA A 130 -4.41 -9.36 -0.70
CA ALA A 130 -3.12 -9.98 -0.38
C ALA A 130 -2.01 -8.93 -0.16
N PHE A 131 -2.03 -7.84 -0.91
CA PHE A 131 -1.13 -6.71 -0.71
C PHE A 131 -1.35 -6.03 0.65
N GLU A 132 -2.62 -5.70 0.95
CA GLU A 132 -3.02 -5.11 2.22
C GLU A 132 -2.63 -6.04 3.39
N ALA A 133 -2.89 -7.35 3.28
CA ALA A 133 -2.53 -8.31 4.31
C ALA A 133 -1.03 -8.33 4.62
N VAL A 134 -0.15 -8.25 3.62
CA VAL A 134 1.30 -8.16 3.84
C VAL A 134 1.69 -6.87 4.54
N ILE A 135 1.12 -5.73 4.14
CA ILE A 135 1.36 -4.44 4.80
C ILE A 135 0.91 -4.49 6.26
N GLY A 136 -0.29 -5.03 6.52
CA GLY A 136 -0.82 -5.19 7.87
C GLY A 136 0.08 -6.08 8.73
N HIS A 137 0.49 -7.25 8.21
CA HIS A 137 1.41 -8.14 8.91
C HIS A 137 2.72 -7.44 9.29
N LEU A 138 3.37 -6.78 8.33
CA LEU A 138 4.64 -6.12 8.60
C LEU A 138 4.48 -4.91 9.54
N SER A 139 3.34 -4.22 9.52
CA SER A 139 3.09 -3.11 10.44
C SER A 139 3.03 -3.55 11.91
N LEU A 140 2.63 -4.81 12.15
CA LEU A 140 2.52 -5.38 13.48
C LEU A 140 3.81 -6.11 13.91
N GLU A 141 4.48 -6.80 12.98
CA GLU A 141 5.59 -7.70 13.30
C GLU A 141 6.98 -7.13 13.00
N ASP A 142 7.13 -6.40 11.90
CA ASP A 142 8.44 -5.95 11.42
C ASP A 142 8.33 -4.56 10.76
N PRO A 143 8.12 -3.50 11.57
CA PRO A 143 8.05 -2.13 11.06
C PRO A 143 9.26 -1.71 10.22
N PRO A 144 10.52 -2.08 10.57
CA PRO A 144 11.67 -1.80 9.70
C PRO A 144 11.58 -2.45 8.32
N ARG A 145 11.07 -3.69 8.22
CA ARG A 145 10.85 -4.34 6.93
C ARG A 145 9.70 -3.73 6.16
N LEU A 146 8.63 -3.30 6.83
CA LEU A 146 7.57 -2.52 6.19
C LEU A 146 8.13 -1.25 5.55
N GLN A 147 8.98 -0.50 6.27
CA GLN A 147 9.61 0.70 5.72
C GLN A 147 10.39 0.40 4.44
N LYS A 148 11.19 -0.68 4.42
CA LYS A 148 11.92 -1.12 3.22
C LYS A 148 10.99 -1.49 2.07
N LEU A 149 9.86 -2.15 2.36
CA LEU A 149 8.87 -2.51 1.36
C LEU A 149 8.22 -1.27 0.75
N LEU A 150 7.84 -0.29 1.57
CA LEU A 150 7.24 0.97 1.11
C LEU A 150 8.22 1.77 0.25
N GLN A 151 9.49 1.88 0.67
CA GLN A 151 10.54 2.51 -0.13
C GLN A 151 10.76 1.80 -1.47
N HIS A 152 10.69 0.48 -1.50
CA HIS A 152 10.80 -0.28 -2.74
C HIS A 152 9.63 0.00 -3.70
N LEU A 153 8.45 0.34 -3.18
CA LEU A 153 7.27 0.69 -3.99
C LEU A 153 7.31 2.12 -4.54
N GLU A 154 8.03 3.06 -3.91
CA GLU A 154 8.03 4.49 -4.30
C GLU A 154 8.23 4.74 -5.80
N PRO A 155 9.22 4.10 -6.49
CA PRO A 155 9.40 4.29 -7.93
C PRO A 155 8.19 3.82 -8.77
N HIS A 156 7.39 2.89 -8.25
CA HIS A 156 6.18 2.42 -8.91
C HIS A 156 5.00 3.37 -8.72
N LEU A 157 4.93 4.11 -7.60
CA LEU A 157 3.96 5.19 -7.42
C LEU A 157 4.27 6.33 -8.39
N ASP A 158 5.53 6.76 -8.45
CA ASP A 158 5.95 7.86 -9.34
C ASP A 158 5.71 7.50 -10.81
N ALA A 159 6.00 6.25 -11.19
CA ALA A 159 5.70 5.74 -12.52
C ALA A 159 4.20 5.68 -12.81
N ASN A 160 3.35 5.43 -11.80
CA ASN A 160 1.90 5.48 -11.97
C ASN A 160 1.42 6.92 -12.21
N ASP A 161 1.90 7.88 -11.42
CA ASP A 161 1.57 9.30 -11.60
C ASP A 161 1.93 9.80 -12.99
N ALA A 162 3.11 9.41 -13.50
CA ALA A 162 3.57 9.77 -14.83
C ALA A 162 2.70 9.18 -15.96
N ARG A 163 2.02 8.05 -15.72
CA ARG A 163 1.07 7.45 -16.69
C ARG A 163 -0.26 8.19 -16.68
N ASP A 164 -0.76 8.51 -15.51
CA ASP A 164 -2.04 9.20 -15.35
C ASP A 164 -1.96 10.67 -15.81
N ALA A 165 -0.77 11.29 -15.82
CA ALA A 165 -0.56 12.65 -16.36
C ALA A 165 -0.54 12.73 -17.91
N LYS A 166 -0.46 11.58 -18.60
CA LYS A 166 -0.42 11.50 -20.08
C LYS A 166 -1.77 11.17 -20.72
N GLN A 167 -2.77 10.84 -19.91
CA GLN A 167 -4.16 10.58 -20.32
C GLN A 167 -4.99 11.84 -20.15
#